data_AF-A0A7C5SMP2-F1
#
_entry.id   AF-A0A7C5SMP2-F1
#
_cell.length_a   1.000
_cell.length_b   1.000
_cell.length_c   1.000
_cell.angle_alpha   90.00
_cell.angle_beta   90.00
_cell.angle_gamma   90.00
#
_symmetry.space_group_name_H-M   'P 1'
#
loop_
_entity.id
_entity.type
_entity.pdbx_description
1 polymer ?
#
loop_
_entity_poly.entity_id
_entity_poly.type
_entity_poly.pdbx_seq_one_letter_code
_entity_poly.pdbx_strand_id
1 'polypeptide(L)'
;QELSPYSTQHGVKGAEFDNVFVILDNGKWNRYNFKYLFENKAGNENIIERTRKIFYVACSRVKDNLVVYFPQPEKETLRRAREWFGDDNVVEIQNKN
;
A
#
# COMPACT_ATOMS: atom_id res chain seq x y z
N GLN A 1 -0.10 24.49 14.15
CA GLN A 1 1.08 23.97 13.44
C GLN A 1 0.52 23.07 12.34
N GLU A 2 0.55 23.52 11.10
CA GLU A 2 -0.05 22.78 9.99
C GLU A 2 0.88 21.64 9.57
N LEU A 3 0.40 20.41 9.67
CA LEU A 3 1.04 19.25 9.07
C LEU A 3 0.84 19.36 7.56
N SER A 4 1.93 19.71 6.86
CA SER A 4 2.00 19.58 5.40
C SER A 4 1.55 18.15 5.00
N PRO A 5 0.72 17.99 3.96
CA PRO A 5 0.31 16.68 3.44
C PRO A 5 1.48 15.85 2.87
N TYR A 6 2.68 16.43 2.83
CA TYR A 6 3.91 15.77 2.43
C TYR A 6 4.98 15.99 3.50
N SER A 7 5.37 14.91 4.21
CA SER A 7 6.46 14.92 5.17
C SER A 7 7.35 13.68 4.98
N THR A 8 8.68 13.88 5.00
CA THR A 8 9.65 12.78 4.95
C THR A 8 9.79 12.12 6.31
N GLN A 9 10.19 10.84 6.31
CA GLN A 9 10.11 9.88 7.43
C GLN A 9 10.75 10.29 8.78
N HIS A 10 11.49 11.41 8.88
CA HIS A 10 12.11 11.84 10.13
C HIS A 10 11.20 12.68 11.03
N GLY A 11 10.06 13.20 10.54
CA GLY A 11 9.11 14.02 11.31
C GLY A 11 7.77 13.36 11.67
N VAL A 12 7.55 12.11 11.26
CA VAL A 12 6.20 11.48 11.21
C VAL A 12 6.04 10.31 12.18
N LYS A 13 7.01 10.08 13.08
CA LYS A 13 6.97 8.96 14.02
C LYS A 13 5.93 9.23 15.11
N GLY A 14 4.70 8.77 14.89
CA GLY A 14 3.57 8.96 15.81
C GLY A 14 2.43 9.82 15.26
N ALA A 15 2.59 10.42 14.08
CA ALA A 15 1.47 11.10 13.44
C ALA A 15 0.47 10.06 12.90
N GLU A 16 -0.81 10.40 13.00
CA GLU A 16 -1.92 9.64 12.47
C GLU A 16 -2.78 10.61 11.64
N PHE A 17 -3.43 10.10 10.61
CA PHE A 17 -4.19 10.86 9.64
C PHE A 17 -5.61 10.30 9.55
N ASP A 18 -6.60 11.17 9.45
CA ASP A 18 -8.00 10.76 9.33
C ASP A 18 -8.21 9.93 8.06
N ASN A 19 -7.59 10.34 6.95
CA ASN A 19 -7.66 9.67 5.66
C ASN A 19 -6.26 9.42 5.09
N VAL A 20 -6.01 8.20 4.62
CA VAL A 20 -4.74 7.81 3.99
C VAL A 20 -5.02 7.21 2.62
N PHE A 21 -4.35 7.73 1.60
CA PHE A 21 -4.35 7.17 0.25
C PHE A 21 -2.97 6.62 -0.09
N VAL A 22 -2.88 5.30 -0.32
CA VAL A 22 -1.64 4.59 -0.62
C VAL A 22 -1.63 4.14 -2.08
N ILE A 23 -0.64 4.60 -2.84
CA ILE A 23 -0.42 4.16 -4.22
C ILE A 23 0.69 3.11 -4.23
N LEU A 24 0.33 1.87 -4.60
CA LEU A 24 1.24 0.72 -4.67
C LEU A 24 1.93 0.64 -6.03
N ASP A 25 2.54 1.75 -6.44
CA ASP A 25 3.40 1.80 -7.61
C ASP A 25 4.85 1.52 -7.20
N ASN A 26 5.47 0.53 -7.84
CA ASN A 26 6.89 0.24 -7.64
C ASN A 26 7.80 1.31 -8.29
N GLY A 27 7.27 2.13 -9.22
CA GLY A 27 7.97 3.25 -9.85
C GLY A 27 9.41 2.90 -10.25
N LYS A 28 10.37 3.70 -9.77
CA LYS A 28 11.83 3.45 -9.90
C LYS A 28 12.48 2.98 -8.58
N TRP A 29 11.70 2.53 -7.61
CA TRP A 29 12.18 2.21 -6.26
C TRP A 29 12.60 0.73 -6.16
N ASN A 30 13.87 0.45 -6.48
CA ASN A 30 14.39 -0.92 -6.55
C ASN A 30 14.45 -1.67 -5.20
N ARG A 31 14.10 -1.02 -4.07
CA ARG A 31 14.18 -1.60 -2.71
C ARG A 31 12.88 -2.25 -2.23
N TYR A 32 11.75 -1.94 -2.86
CA TYR A 32 10.43 -2.44 -2.47
C TYR A 32 9.71 -3.00 -3.69
N ASN A 33 8.84 -3.99 -3.46
CA ASN A 33 8.06 -4.58 -4.53
C ASN A 33 6.71 -5.08 -4.01
N PHE A 34 5.65 -4.30 -4.24
CA PHE A 34 4.30 -4.63 -3.77
C PHE A 34 3.70 -5.85 -4.48
N LYS A 35 4.06 -6.08 -5.75
CA LYS A 35 3.70 -7.32 -6.45
C LYS A 35 4.22 -8.55 -5.70
N TYR A 36 5.49 -8.54 -5.30
CA TYR A 36 6.07 -9.65 -4.55
C TYR A 36 5.42 -9.85 -3.19
N LEU A 37 5.02 -8.76 -2.53
CA LEU A 37 4.31 -8.82 -1.26
C LEU A 37 2.92 -9.48 -1.41
N PHE A 38 2.13 -9.07 -2.40
CA PHE A 38 0.76 -9.58 -2.58
C PHE A 38 0.75 -11.02 -3.12
N GLU A 39 1.67 -11.35 -4.03
CA GLU A 39 1.76 -12.67 -4.66
C GLU A 39 2.58 -13.68 -3.84
N ASN A 40 3.25 -13.23 -2.78
CA ASN A 40 4.13 -14.05 -1.93
C ASN A 40 5.15 -14.85 -2.76
N LYS A 41 5.85 -14.15 -3.67
CA LYS A 41 6.78 -14.78 -4.61
C LYS A 41 8.02 -15.32 -3.89
N ALA A 42 8.22 -16.64 -3.98
CA ALA A 42 9.38 -17.32 -3.37
C ALA A 42 10.73 -16.73 -3.84
N GLY A 43 11.74 -16.78 -2.97
CA GLY A 43 13.11 -16.32 -3.24
C GLY A 43 13.32 -14.81 -3.15
N ASN A 44 12.34 -14.06 -2.62
CA ASN A 44 12.40 -12.61 -2.47
C ASN A 44 12.07 -12.16 -1.02
N GLU A 45 12.34 -13.01 -0.03
CA GLU A 45 11.89 -12.86 1.36
C GLU A 45 12.34 -11.52 1.96
N ASN A 46 13.58 -11.09 1.70
CA ASN A 46 14.11 -9.80 2.17
C ASN A 46 13.37 -8.59 1.58
N ILE A 47 12.98 -8.66 0.30
CA ILE A 47 12.23 -7.58 -0.36
C ILE A 47 10.79 -7.59 0.15
N ILE A 48 10.20 -8.77 0.29
CA ILE A 48 8.85 -8.97 0.83
C ILE A 48 8.77 -8.43 2.26
N GLU A 49 9.72 -8.74 3.14
CA GLU A 49 9.72 -8.28 4.53
C GLU A 49 9.81 -6.75 4.62
N ARG A 50 10.71 -6.13 3.85
CA ARG A 50 10.83 -4.66 3.81
C ARG A 50 9.57 -4.00 3.25
N THR A 51 9.01 -4.56 2.18
CA THR A 51 7.77 -4.08 1.57
C THR A 51 6.59 -4.22 2.53
N ARG A 52 6.51 -5.33 3.27
CA ARG A 52 5.50 -5.55 4.31
C ARG A 52 5.61 -4.51 5.41
N LYS A 53 6.83 -4.21 5.89
CA LYS A 53 7.04 -3.21 6.95
C LYS A 53 6.57 -1.83 6.53
N ILE A 54 6.94 -1.36 5.33
CA ILE A 54 6.52 -0.04 4.85
C ILE A 54 5.00 0.01 4.59
N PHE A 55 4.42 -1.06 4.04
CA PHE A 55 2.98 -1.15 3.83
C PHE A 55 2.21 -1.15 5.15
N TYR A 56 2.65 -1.96 6.11
CA TYR A 56 2.09 -2.00 7.46
C TYR A 56 2.11 -0.62 8.13
N VAL A 57 3.25 0.09 8.05
CA VAL A 57 3.35 1.45 8.59
C VAL A 57 2.41 2.41 7.89
N ALA A 58 2.22 2.33 6.57
CA ALA A 58 1.27 3.19 5.86
C ALA A 58 -0.17 2.93 6.31
N CYS A 59 -0.57 1.66 6.39
CA CYS A 59 -1.91 1.26 6.82
C CYS A 59 -2.17 1.60 8.30
N SER A 60 -1.18 1.47 9.19
CA SER A 60 -1.36 1.69 10.63
C SER A 60 -1.43 3.16 11.05
N ARG A 61 -1.38 4.10 10.10
CA ARG A 61 -1.41 5.55 10.36
C ARG A 61 -2.79 6.16 10.11
N VAL A 62 -3.73 5.37 9.63
CA VAL A 62 -5.10 5.79 9.33
C VAL A 62 -5.97 5.74 10.58
N LYS A 63 -6.86 6.74 10.75
CA LYS A 63 -7.89 6.71 11.79
C LYS A 63 -9.26 6.31 11.23
N ASP A 64 -9.65 6.88 10.08
CA ASP A 64 -11.00 6.69 9.54
C ASP A 64 -10.99 5.92 8.22
N ASN A 65 -10.36 6.46 7.16
CA ASN A 65 -10.48 5.89 5.80
C ASN A 65 -9.13 5.58 5.15
N LEU A 66 -8.96 4.32 4.75
CA LEU A 66 -7.80 3.85 3.98
C LEU A 66 -8.23 3.53 2.56
N VAL A 67 -7.58 4.16 1.58
CA VAL A 67 -7.69 3.78 0.16
C VAL A 67 -6.34 3.24 -0.30
N VAL A 68 -6.33 2.07 -0.92
CA VAL A 68 -5.14 1.45 -1.51
C VAL A 68 -5.36 1.28 -3.00
N TYR A 69 -4.54 1.94 -3.82
CA TYR A 69 -4.59 1.83 -5.27
C TYR A 69 -3.42 0.97 -5.77
N PHE A 70 -3.76 -0.08 -6.51
CA PHE A 70 -2.78 -0.96 -7.15
C PHE A 70 -2.93 -0.83 -8.67
N PRO A 71 -1.92 -0.29 -9.40
CA PRO A 71 -1.99 -0.20 -10.85
C PRO A 71 -1.81 -1.58 -11.50
N GLN A 72 -2.71 -1.94 -12.42
CA GLN A 72 -2.62 -3.16 -13.26
C GLN A 72 -2.38 -4.45 -12.45
N PRO A 73 -3.26 -4.80 -11.49
CA PRO A 73 -3.06 -5.98 -10.65
C PRO A 73 -3.25 -7.28 -11.44
N GLU A 74 -2.45 -8.30 -11.11
CA GLU A 74 -2.65 -9.67 -11.61
C GLU A 74 -3.67 -10.43 -10.76
N LYS A 75 -4.12 -11.60 -11.24
CA LYS A 75 -5.14 -12.43 -10.57
C LYS A 75 -4.77 -12.78 -9.13
N GLU A 76 -3.52 -13.15 -8.89
CA GLU A 76 -3.03 -13.45 -7.54
C GLU A 76 -3.00 -12.21 -6.64
N THR A 77 -2.66 -11.05 -7.19
CA THR A 77 -2.72 -9.77 -6.47
C THR A 77 -4.16 -9.45 -6.07
N LEU A 78 -5.13 -9.60 -6.97
CA LEU A 78 -6.56 -9.40 -6.67
C LEU A 78 -7.09 -10.40 -5.64
N ARG A 79 -6.69 -11.68 -5.74
CA ARG A 79 -7.05 -12.71 -4.75
C ARG A 79 -6.57 -12.29 -3.37
N ARG A 80 -5.29 -11.91 -3.24
CA ARG A 80 -4.73 -11.45 -1.97
C ARG A 80 -5.40 -10.17 -1.46
N ALA A 81 -5.69 -9.23 -2.34
CA ALA A 81 -6.38 -8.00 -1.97
C ALA A 81 -7.77 -8.31 -1.37
N ARG A 82 -8.52 -9.23 -1.97
CA ARG A 82 -9.82 -9.67 -1.43
C ARG A 82 -9.66 -10.40 -0.10
N GLU A 83 -8.63 -11.22 0.07
CA GLU A 83 -8.31 -11.85 1.36
C GLU A 83 -8.00 -10.82 2.46
N TRP A 84 -7.35 -9.71 2.13
CA TRP A 84 -6.92 -8.70 3.11
C TRP A 84 -7.95 -7.62 3.40
N PHE A 85 -8.67 -7.18 2.37
CA PHE A 85 -9.60 -6.05 2.45
C PHE A 85 -11.06 -6.50 2.43
N GLY A 86 -11.36 -7.75 2.08
CA GLY A 86 -12.72 -8.25 1.84
C GLY A 86 -13.18 -7.97 0.41
N ASP A 87 -14.00 -8.86 -0.15
CA ASP A 87 -14.49 -8.76 -1.54
C ASP A 87 -15.22 -7.43 -1.83
N ASP A 88 -16.03 -6.95 -0.89
CA ASP A 88 -16.81 -5.71 -1.04
C ASP A 88 -15.93 -4.45 -1.10
N ASN A 89 -14.68 -4.53 -0.63
CA ASN A 89 -13.74 -3.41 -0.57
C ASN A 89 -12.71 -3.41 -1.72
N VAL A 90 -12.82 -4.35 -2.67
CA VAL A 90 -11.95 -4.42 -3.84
C VAL A 90 -12.74 -4.03 -5.08
N VAL A 91 -12.64 -2.76 -5.44
CA VAL A 91 -13.35 -2.18 -6.59
C VAL A 91 -12.39 -1.92 -7.75
N GLU A 92 -12.83 -2.27 -8.96
CA GLU A 92 -12.14 -1.88 -10.19
C GLU A 92 -12.51 -0.44 -10.52
N ILE A 93 -11.49 0.42 -10.62
CA ILE A 93 -11.68 1.81 -11.03
C ILE A 93 -11.44 1.88 -12.54
N GLN A 94 -12.50 2.11 -13.30
CA GLN A 94 -12.38 2.40 -14.73
C GLN A 94 -11.86 3.83 -14.91
N ASN A 95 -10.84 4.00 -15.74
CA ASN A 95 -10.50 5.33 -16.24
C ASN A 95 -11.66 5.81 -17.12
N LYS A 96 -12.41 6.80 -16.63
CA LYS A 96 -13.27 7.61 -17.51
C LYS A 96 -12.34 8.49 -18.34
N ASN A 97 -12.10 8.07 -19.58
CA ASN A 97 -11.65 8.99 -20.64
C ASN A 97 -12.81 9.91 -21.02
#